data_AF-A0A9P5PL30-F1
#
_entry.id   AF-A0A9P5PL30-F1
#
_cell.length_a   1.000
_cell.length_b   1.000
_cell.length_c   1.000
_cell.angle_alpha   90.00
_cell.angle_beta   90.00
_cell.angle_gamma   90.00
#
_symmetry.space_group_name_H-M   'P 1'
#
loop_
_entity.id
_entity.type
_entity.pdbx_description
1 polymer ?
#
loop_
_entity_poly.entity_id
_entity_poly.type
_entity_poly.pdbx_seq_one_letter_code
_entity_poly.pdbx_strand_id
1 'polypeptide(L)'
;MSQPPSPTLSSSTSNTSTSSPPQAEIIQLRSRHFASVPLSLSRFQRRWFLTFPRTFGLPDPDSQRIACALNTPDYSAPDTHARNHFWLNPSCRSQRYIPSDTTTEYSALSPIHLLLDSEPPVARLTGRIRCQRSNDPHDEGKQIACYEVEVITPDDGLLRQCYYCLSWEARGSSNTRFCPSGSNDIYWCSSCEEVGWVNSTIRKLRLQDILSWSSVTIDEYPKDNLYTPHRLMPTS
;
A
#
# COMPACT_ATOMS: atom_id res chain seq x y z
N MET A 1 0.20 75.10 29.40
CA MET A 1 -0.78 73.99 29.49
C MET A 1 -0.41 73.01 28.40
N SER A 2 0.25 71.91 28.77
CA SER A 2 0.86 70.97 27.83
C SER A 2 0.31 69.58 28.14
N GLN A 3 -0.49 69.03 27.23
CA GLN A 3 -1.06 67.68 27.34
C GLN A 3 0.01 66.62 26.96
N PRO A 4 0.03 65.45 27.64
CA PRO A 4 0.87 64.33 27.24
C PRO A 4 0.22 63.51 26.11
N PRO A 5 1.01 62.85 25.23
CA PRO A 5 0.48 62.04 24.15
C PRO A 5 -0.05 60.68 24.67
N SER A 6 -1.18 60.26 24.12
CA SER A 6 -1.82 58.96 24.38
C SER A 6 -1.05 57.79 23.73
N PRO A 7 -1.05 56.59 24.35
CA PRO A 7 -0.39 55.42 23.79
C PRO A 7 -1.23 54.73 22.71
N THR A 8 -0.65 54.59 21.52
CA THR A 8 -1.21 53.80 20.41
C THR A 8 -1.06 52.32 20.72
N LEU A 9 -2.16 51.65 21.06
CA LEU A 9 -2.25 50.19 21.17
C LEU A 9 -2.32 49.57 19.77
N SER A 10 -1.17 49.06 19.31
CA SER A 10 -1.07 48.17 18.15
C SER A 10 -1.48 46.75 18.57
N SER A 11 -2.76 46.40 18.44
CA SER A 11 -3.21 45.01 18.57
C SER A 11 -3.10 44.30 17.22
N SER A 12 -1.97 43.63 17.03
CA SER A 12 -1.74 42.65 15.98
C SER A 12 -2.69 41.46 16.14
N THR A 13 -3.65 41.33 15.22
CA THR A 13 -4.41 40.10 14.97
C THR A 13 -3.46 39.04 14.41
N SER A 14 -2.90 38.21 15.30
CA SER A 14 -2.29 36.94 14.93
C SER A 14 -3.40 35.92 14.66
N ASN A 15 -3.98 35.97 13.46
CA ASN A 15 -4.73 34.84 12.92
C ASN A 15 -3.70 33.80 12.42
N THR A 16 -3.14 33.04 13.36
CA THR A 16 -2.39 31.83 13.02
C THR A 16 -3.41 30.75 12.71
N SER A 17 -3.96 30.76 11.50
CA SER A 17 -4.67 29.62 10.96
C SER A 17 -3.64 28.51 10.70
N THR A 18 -3.41 27.67 11.69
CA THR A 18 -2.76 26.36 11.53
C THR A 18 -3.68 25.48 10.70
N SER A 19 -3.74 25.74 9.38
CA SER A 19 -4.31 24.78 8.44
C SER A 19 -3.32 23.62 8.36
N SER A 20 -3.57 22.57 9.13
CA SER A 20 -2.93 21.28 8.88
C SER A 20 -3.12 20.94 7.40
N PRO A 21 -2.06 20.51 6.68
CA PRO A 21 -2.20 20.14 5.28
C PRO A 21 -3.32 19.10 5.14
N PRO A 22 -4.15 19.18 4.08
CA PRO A 22 -5.23 18.23 3.88
C PRO A 22 -4.64 16.83 3.82
N GLN A 23 -5.14 15.97 4.71
CA GLN A 23 -4.68 14.60 4.84
C GLN A 23 -5.11 13.81 3.60
N ALA A 24 -4.15 13.19 2.91
CA ALA A 24 -4.43 12.51 1.65
C ALA A 24 -5.34 11.30 1.89
N GLU A 25 -6.41 11.20 1.10
CA GLU A 25 -7.27 10.01 1.09
C GLU A 25 -6.56 8.87 0.32
N ILE A 26 -6.66 7.65 0.86
CA ILE A 26 -6.20 6.44 0.17
C ILE A 26 -6.97 6.27 -1.14
N ILE A 27 -6.24 6.14 -2.25
CA ILE A 27 -6.84 5.97 -3.58
C ILE A 27 -7.38 4.54 -3.72
N GLN A 28 -8.65 4.46 -4.10
CA GLN A 28 -9.27 3.20 -4.50
C GLN A 28 -9.28 3.09 -6.02
N LEU A 29 -8.70 2.00 -6.52
CA LEU A 29 -8.67 1.64 -7.91
C LEU A 29 -9.97 0.89 -8.22
N ARG A 30 -10.65 1.28 -9.30
CA ARG A 30 -11.74 0.48 -9.88
C ARG A 30 -11.45 0.27 -11.35
N SER A 31 -11.77 -0.93 -11.83
CA SER A 31 -11.69 -1.26 -13.24
C SER A 31 -12.86 -2.16 -13.63
N ARG A 32 -13.36 -1.98 -14.85
CA ARG A 32 -14.36 -2.86 -15.48
C ARG A 32 -13.91 -4.32 -15.48
N HIS A 33 -12.60 -4.53 -15.55
CA HIS A 33 -11.92 -5.82 -15.64
C HIS A 33 -11.96 -6.67 -14.38
N PHE A 34 -12.55 -6.14 -13.30
CA PHE A 34 -12.68 -6.84 -12.03
C PHE A 34 -14.02 -6.54 -11.35
N ALA A 35 -15.12 -6.58 -12.13
CA ALA A 35 -16.49 -6.35 -11.67
C ALA A 35 -16.67 -5.05 -10.85
N SER A 36 -15.84 -4.03 -11.11
CA SER A 36 -15.78 -2.78 -10.33
C SER A 36 -15.53 -2.96 -8.82
N VAL A 37 -15.02 -4.11 -8.39
CA VAL A 37 -14.61 -4.35 -7.00
C VAL A 37 -13.45 -3.42 -6.68
N PRO A 38 -13.57 -2.56 -5.66
CA PRO A 38 -12.52 -1.60 -5.34
C PRO A 38 -11.29 -2.34 -4.81
N LEU A 39 -10.12 -1.96 -5.31
CA LEU A 39 -8.82 -2.36 -4.80
C LEU A 39 -8.04 -1.12 -4.36
N SER A 40 -6.90 -1.30 -3.72
CA SER A 40 -5.93 -0.24 -3.46
C SER A 40 -4.53 -0.72 -3.79
N LEU A 41 -3.66 0.22 -4.15
CA LEU A 41 -2.24 -0.05 -4.27
C LEU A 41 -1.60 0.05 -2.89
N SER A 42 -0.77 -0.93 -2.57
CA SER A 42 0.10 -0.90 -1.40
C SER A 42 1.55 -1.14 -1.81
N ARG A 43 2.45 -0.56 -1.03
CA ARG A 43 3.89 -0.74 -1.18
C ARG A 43 4.49 -1.05 0.17
N PHE A 44 5.36 -2.05 0.17
CA PHE A 44 6.27 -2.30 1.28
C PHE A 44 7.68 -2.42 0.72
N GLN A 45 8.55 -1.48 1.11
CA GLN A 45 9.87 -1.32 0.52
C GLN A 45 9.76 -1.24 -1.02
N ARG A 46 10.44 -2.12 -1.74
CA ARG A 46 10.44 -2.20 -3.21
C ARG A 46 9.43 -3.21 -3.78
N ARG A 47 8.49 -3.70 -2.96
CA ARG A 47 7.45 -4.65 -3.36
C ARG A 47 6.09 -3.97 -3.40
N TRP A 48 5.38 -4.20 -4.50
CA TRP A 48 4.07 -3.63 -4.80
C TRP A 48 2.99 -4.69 -4.73
N PHE A 49 1.81 -4.28 -4.28
CA PHE A 49 0.68 -5.17 -4.03
C PHE A 49 -0.62 -4.51 -4.47
N LEU A 50 -1.54 -5.35 -4.94
CA LEU A 50 -2.97 -5.05 -4.96
C LEU A 50 -3.59 -5.60 -3.68
N THR A 51 -4.40 -4.79 -3.02
CA THR A 51 -5.04 -5.16 -1.75
C THR A 51 -6.54 -4.88 -1.80
N PHE A 52 -7.31 -5.74 -1.15
CA PHE A 52 -8.73 -5.49 -0.93
C PHE A 52 -8.90 -4.47 0.21
N PRO A 53 -9.56 -3.33 -0.02
CA PRO A 53 -9.77 -2.31 1.01
C PRO A 53 -10.80 -2.77 2.07
N ARG A 54 -11.57 -3.82 1.80
CA ARG A 54 -12.48 -4.49 2.74
C ARG A 54 -12.47 -5.99 2.47
N THR A 55 -12.59 -6.80 3.51
CA THR A 55 -13.08 -8.16 3.37
C THR A 55 -14.57 -8.12 3.12
N PHE A 56 -14.96 -8.31 1.86
CA PHE A 56 -16.35 -8.61 1.54
C PHE A 56 -16.74 -9.93 2.23
N GLY A 57 -17.66 -9.86 3.20
CA GLY A 57 -18.35 -11.02 3.76
C GLY A 57 -17.61 -11.84 4.83
N LEU A 58 -16.51 -11.34 5.43
CA LEU A 58 -15.85 -12.01 6.55
C LEU A 58 -16.04 -11.23 7.86
N PRO A 59 -16.15 -11.92 9.02
CA PRO A 59 -16.46 -11.31 10.31
C PRO A 59 -15.34 -10.45 10.91
N ASP A 60 -14.21 -10.27 10.20
CA ASP A 60 -13.06 -9.53 10.71
C ASP A 60 -12.90 -8.19 9.96
N PRO A 61 -13.25 -7.05 10.57
CA PRO A 61 -13.14 -5.72 9.96
C PRO A 61 -11.69 -5.27 9.67
N ASP A 62 -10.67 -5.94 10.24
CA ASP A 62 -9.26 -5.57 10.09
C ASP A 62 -8.50 -6.40 9.02
N SER A 63 -9.20 -7.31 8.35
CA SER A 63 -8.59 -8.33 7.49
C SER A 63 -8.39 -7.91 6.04
N GLN A 64 -7.95 -6.69 5.74
CA GLN A 64 -7.57 -6.37 4.34
C GLN A 64 -6.54 -7.40 3.84
N ARG A 65 -6.86 -8.05 2.71
CA ARG A 65 -6.07 -9.15 2.16
C ARG A 65 -5.28 -8.66 0.96
N ILE A 66 -4.03 -9.11 0.87
CA ILE A 66 -3.25 -8.99 -0.35
C ILE A 66 -3.96 -9.82 -1.42
N ALA A 67 -4.42 -9.15 -2.47
CA ALA A 67 -5.06 -9.79 -3.61
C ALA A 67 -4.00 -10.41 -4.54
N CYS A 68 -2.90 -9.68 -4.77
CA CYS A 68 -1.82 -10.12 -5.63
C CYS A 68 -0.55 -9.30 -5.36
N ALA A 69 0.60 -9.97 -5.25
CA ALA A 69 1.88 -9.30 -5.33
C ALA A 69 2.19 -8.99 -6.80
N LEU A 70 2.63 -7.76 -7.09
CA LEU A 70 2.79 -7.28 -8.46
C LEU A 70 4.20 -7.49 -9.02
N ASN A 71 5.21 -7.61 -8.15
CA ASN A 71 6.59 -7.76 -8.56
C ASN A 71 7.44 -8.54 -7.56
N THR A 72 8.58 -9.00 -8.06
CA THR A 72 9.75 -9.29 -7.24
C THR A 72 10.60 -8.02 -7.12
N PRO A 73 11.04 -7.64 -5.91
CA PRO A 73 11.91 -6.47 -5.71
C PRO A 73 13.16 -6.51 -6.59
N ASP A 74 13.43 -5.41 -7.29
CA ASP A 74 14.66 -5.23 -8.07
C ASP A 74 15.67 -4.44 -7.23
N TYR A 75 16.64 -5.14 -6.66
CA TYR A 75 17.68 -4.54 -5.82
C TYR A 75 18.83 -3.90 -6.62
N SER A 76 18.86 -4.09 -7.94
CA SER A 76 19.86 -3.48 -8.82
C SER A 76 19.51 -2.03 -9.18
N ALA A 77 18.23 -1.67 -9.13
CA ALA A 77 17.78 -0.31 -9.40
C ALA A 77 18.11 0.64 -8.23
N PRO A 78 18.40 1.94 -8.49
CA PRO A 78 18.49 2.95 -7.44
C PRO A 78 17.18 3.11 -6.68
N ASP A 79 17.23 3.45 -5.38
CA ASP A 79 16.03 3.64 -4.54
C ASP A 79 15.10 4.72 -5.11
N THR A 80 15.68 5.80 -5.64
CA THR A 80 14.92 6.90 -6.27
C THR A 80 14.06 6.42 -7.44
N HIS A 81 14.54 5.43 -8.21
CA HIS A 81 13.80 4.81 -9.31
C HIS A 81 12.77 3.81 -8.79
N ALA A 82 13.23 2.87 -7.95
CA ALA A 82 12.41 1.77 -7.41
C ALA A 82 11.25 2.23 -6.52
N ARG A 83 11.29 3.48 -6.04
CA ARG A 83 10.20 4.11 -5.28
C ARG A 83 8.89 4.15 -6.05
N ASN A 84 8.94 4.46 -7.35
CA ASN A 84 7.76 4.64 -8.20
C ASN A 84 7.74 3.67 -9.39
N HIS A 85 8.78 2.87 -9.59
CA HIS A 85 8.88 1.96 -10.72
C HIS A 85 9.04 0.52 -10.27
N PHE A 86 8.41 -0.39 -11.01
CA PHE A 86 8.61 -1.81 -10.83
C PHE A 86 8.39 -2.57 -12.13
N TRP A 87 8.94 -3.78 -12.18
CA TRP A 87 8.71 -4.71 -13.29
C TRP A 87 7.53 -5.62 -12.95
N LEU A 88 6.46 -5.52 -13.74
CA LEU A 88 5.25 -6.27 -13.50
C LEU A 88 5.48 -7.76 -13.78
N ASN A 89 5.43 -8.54 -12.70
CA ASN A 89 5.51 -9.99 -12.68
C ASN A 89 4.62 -10.49 -11.54
N PRO A 90 3.29 -10.50 -11.77
CA PRO A 90 2.33 -10.73 -10.71
C PRO A 90 2.35 -12.18 -10.23
N SER A 91 2.05 -12.40 -8.95
CA SER A 91 1.92 -13.73 -8.35
C SER A 91 0.59 -14.42 -8.66
N CYS A 92 -0.22 -13.81 -9.52
CA CYS A 92 -1.53 -14.27 -9.92
C CYS A 92 -1.63 -14.25 -11.45
N ARG A 93 -2.51 -15.08 -11.99
CA ARG A 93 -2.70 -15.21 -13.43
C ARG A 93 -3.03 -13.86 -14.06
N SER A 94 -2.15 -13.40 -14.95
CA SER A 94 -2.36 -12.17 -15.71
C SER A 94 -2.46 -12.49 -17.19
N GLN A 95 -3.52 -11.98 -17.81
CA GLN A 95 -3.63 -12.00 -19.26
C GLN A 95 -2.66 -10.99 -19.88
N ARG A 96 -2.30 -11.22 -21.14
CA ARG A 96 -1.49 -10.27 -21.92
C ARG A 96 -2.31 -8.99 -22.11
N TYR A 97 -1.68 -7.84 -21.83
CA TYR A 97 -2.31 -6.56 -22.07
C TYR A 97 -2.39 -6.25 -23.57
N ILE A 98 -3.61 -5.99 -24.05
CA ILE A 98 -3.88 -5.58 -25.42
C ILE A 98 -4.63 -4.24 -25.33
N PRO A 99 -3.97 -3.08 -25.54
CA PRO A 99 -4.58 -1.77 -25.34
C PRO A 99 -5.83 -1.51 -26.20
N SER A 100 -5.92 -2.16 -27.36
CA SER A 100 -7.06 -2.04 -28.27
C SER A 100 -8.26 -2.89 -27.85
N ASP A 101 -8.09 -3.80 -26.89
CA ASP A 101 -9.16 -4.64 -26.40
C ASP A 101 -9.99 -3.88 -25.37
N THR A 102 -11.17 -3.45 -25.80
CA THR A 102 -12.13 -2.73 -24.95
C THR A 102 -13.35 -3.58 -24.58
N THR A 103 -13.39 -4.82 -25.06
CA THR A 103 -14.58 -5.68 -25.03
C THR A 103 -14.44 -6.86 -24.10
N THR A 104 -13.21 -7.29 -23.80
CA THR A 104 -13.00 -8.47 -22.96
C THR A 104 -13.32 -8.16 -21.51
N GLU A 105 -14.34 -8.85 -21.00
CA GLU A 105 -14.58 -8.97 -19.57
C GLU A 105 -13.73 -10.12 -19.02
N TYR A 106 -12.90 -9.83 -18.02
CA TYR A 106 -12.08 -10.86 -17.38
C TYR A 106 -12.86 -11.51 -16.23
N SER A 107 -12.92 -12.84 -16.27
CA SER A 107 -13.51 -13.64 -15.19
C SER A 107 -12.64 -13.67 -13.91
N ALA A 108 -11.39 -13.21 -14.00
CA ALA A 108 -10.43 -13.20 -12.91
C ALA A 108 -9.65 -11.89 -12.88
N LEU A 109 -9.02 -11.59 -11.73
CA LEU A 109 -8.18 -10.40 -11.55
C LEU A 109 -7.08 -10.36 -12.62
N SER A 110 -7.04 -9.29 -13.41
CA SER A 110 -5.91 -9.00 -14.29
C SER A 110 -5.16 -7.76 -13.81
N PRO A 111 -4.02 -7.92 -13.13
CA PRO A 111 -3.30 -6.79 -12.53
C PRO A 111 -2.89 -5.71 -13.54
N ILE A 112 -2.42 -6.11 -14.73
CA ILE A 112 -2.00 -5.13 -15.74
C ILE A 112 -3.18 -4.27 -16.21
N HIS A 113 -4.34 -4.87 -16.49
CA HIS A 113 -5.53 -4.14 -16.91
C HIS A 113 -6.09 -3.29 -15.77
N LEU A 114 -6.06 -3.79 -14.54
CA LEU A 114 -6.51 -3.02 -13.38
C LEU A 114 -5.65 -1.77 -13.14
N LEU A 115 -4.33 -1.87 -13.32
CA LEU A 115 -3.42 -0.74 -13.14
C LEU A 115 -3.59 0.31 -14.25
N LEU A 116 -3.70 -0.13 -15.50
CA LEU A 116 -3.70 0.74 -16.67
C LEU A 116 -5.08 1.33 -17.01
N ASP A 117 -6.16 0.59 -16.75
CA ASP A 117 -7.55 1.01 -16.98
C ASP A 117 -8.25 1.39 -15.65
N SER A 118 -7.49 1.83 -14.65
CA SER A 118 -8.05 2.26 -13.36
C SER A 118 -8.67 3.65 -13.47
N GLU A 119 -9.79 3.83 -12.76
CA GLU A 119 -10.35 5.15 -12.48
C GLU A 119 -10.32 5.41 -10.95
N PRO A 120 -9.52 6.38 -10.46
CA PRO A 120 -8.61 7.26 -11.20
C PRO A 120 -7.34 6.55 -11.71
N PRO A 121 -6.62 7.11 -12.71
CA PRO A 121 -5.38 6.52 -13.22
C PRO A 121 -4.31 6.46 -12.12
N VAL A 122 -3.78 5.26 -11.84
CA VAL A 122 -2.76 5.09 -10.80
C VAL A 122 -1.37 4.74 -11.31
N ALA A 123 -1.27 4.24 -12.54
CA ALA A 123 -0.01 3.81 -13.12
C ALA A 123 -0.01 3.94 -14.64
N ARG A 124 1.18 3.91 -15.24
CA ARG A 124 1.39 3.89 -16.69
C ARG A 124 2.55 2.97 -17.06
N LEU A 125 2.58 2.51 -18.30
CA LEU A 125 3.74 1.79 -18.84
C LEU A 125 4.83 2.77 -19.26
N THR A 126 6.10 2.42 -19.02
CA THR A 126 7.25 3.21 -19.49
C THR A 126 7.69 2.85 -20.91
N GLY A 127 7.19 1.73 -21.44
CA GLY A 127 7.62 1.15 -22.72
C GLY A 127 8.84 0.22 -22.61
N ARG A 128 9.49 0.13 -21.44
CA ARG A 128 10.58 -0.83 -21.22
C ARG A 128 10.03 -2.24 -20.96
N ILE A 129 10.68 -3.23 -21.56
CA ILE A 129 10.30 -4.64 -21.49
C ILE A 129 11.55 -5.47 -21.19
N ARG A 130 11.42 -6.49 -20.34
CA ARG A 130 12.46 -7.50 -20.11
C ARG A 130 11.85 -8.89 -19.98
N CYS A 131 12.65 -9.93 -20.18
CA CYS A 131 12.24 -11.30 -19.89
C CYS A 131 12.56 -11.69 -18.45
N GLN A 132 11.59 -12.28 -17.74
CA GLN A 132 11.81 -12.89 -16.42
C GLN A 132 11.08 -14.24 -16.32
N ARG A 133 11.43 -15.04 -15.31
CA ARG A 133 10.63 -16.21 -14.95
C ARG A 133 9.33 -15.78 -14.30
N SER A 134 8.21 -16.41 -14.67
CA SER A 134 6.90 -16.10 -14.11
C SER A 134 6.86 -16.34 -12.60
N ASN A 135 6.22 -15.43 -11.88
CA ASN A 135 5.84 -15.60 -10.47
C ASN A 135 4.46 -16.25 -10.29
N ASP A 136 3.68 -16.41 -11.38
CA ASP A 136 2.41 -17.12 -11.35
C ASP A 136 2.68 -18.63 -11.16
N PRO A 137 2.15 -19.27 -10.10
CA PRO A 137 2.28 -20.72 -9.90
C PRO A 137 1.80 -21.56 -11.08
N HIS A 138 0.84 -21.07 -11.88
CA HIS A 138 0.35 -21.78 -13.06
C HIS A 138 1.32 -21.74 -14.25
N ASP A 139 2.23 -20.77 -14.27
CA ASP A 139 3.24 -20.57 -15.31
C ASP A 139 4.65 -20.74 -14.75
N GLU A 140 4.81 -21.46 -13.65
CA GLU A 140 6.07 -21.62 -12.94
C GLU A 140 7.19 -22.07 -13.91
N GLY A 141 8.32 -21.35 -13.87
CA GLY A 141 9.49 -21.62 -14.69
C GLY A 141 9.41 -21.12 -16.14
N LYS A 142 8.25 -20.68 -16.64
CA LYS A 142 8.13 -20.09 -17.98
C LYS A 142 8.76 -18.70 -18.03
N GLN A 143 9.37 -18.35 -19.16
CA GLN A 143 9.79 -16.98 -19.41
C GLN A 143 8.61 -16.15 -19.90
N ILE A 144 8.41 -15.00 -19.29
CA ILE A 144 7.37 -14.04 -19.65
C ILE A 144 7.99 -12.68 -19.93
N ALA A 145 7.30 -11.87 -20.74
CA ALA A 145 7.64 -10.47 -20.93
C ALA A 145 7.09 -9.65 -19.75
N CYS A 146 7.98 -9.05 -18.97
CA CYS A 146 7.67 -8.13 -17.90
C CYS A 146 7.76 -6.69 -18.41
N TYR A 147 6.67 -5.95 -18.25
CA TYR A 147 6.62 -4.53 -18.56
C TYR A 147 7.04 -3.74 -17.33
N GLU A 148 7.82 -2.69 -17.53
CA GLU A 148 8.03 -1.74 -16.45
C GLU A 148 6.83 -0.80 -16.32
N VAL A 149 6.36 -0.69 -15.09
CA VAL A 149 5.24 0.14 -14.66
C VAL A 149 5.78 1.28 -13.81
N GLU A 150 5.29 2.49 -14.09
CA GLU A 150 5.48 3.68 -13.28
C GLU A 150 4.18 4.00 -12.54
N VAL A 151 4.26 4.08 -11.23
CA VAL A 151 3.16 4.50 -10.35
C VAL A 151 3.16 6.02 -10.27
N ILE A 152 2.06 6.61 -10.72
CA ILE A 152 1.85 8.07 -10.73
C ILE A 152 1.09 8.56 -9.48
N THR A 153 0.50 7.62 -8.73
CA THR A 153 -0.13 7.92 -7.45
C THR A 153 0.93 8.35 -6.42
N PRO A 154 0.74 9.46 -5.71
CA PRO A 154 1.65 9.87 -4.64
C PRO A 154 1.66 8.83 -3.52
N ASP A 155 2.79 8.73 -2.80
CA ASP A 155 2.95 7.81 -1.65
C ASP A 155 1.84 7.97 -0.59
N ASP A 156 1.30 9.18 -0.46
CA ASP A 156 0.22 9.49 0.46
C ASP A 156 -1.13 8.86 0.05
N GLY A 157 -1.34 8.64 -1.25
CA GLY A 157 -2.50 7.94 -1.79
C GLY A 157 -2.42 6.42 -1.71
N LEU A 158 -1.27 5.85 -1.31
CA LEU A 158 -1.11 4.41 -1.16
C LEU A 158 -1.72 3.92 0.15
N LEU A 159 -2.30 2.72 0.13
CA LEU A 159 -2.74 2.02 1.32
C LEU A 159 -1.53 1.42 2.04
N ARG A 160 -1.40 1.67 3.35
CA ARG A 160 -0.25 1.21 4.14
C ARG A 160 -0.68 0.29 5.27
N GLN A 161 0.20 -0.64 5.61
CA GLN A 161 0.08 -1.48 6.80
C GLN A 161 1.01 -0.94 7.88
N CYS A 162 0.50 -0.82 9.12
CA CYS A 162 1.30 -0.40 10.27
C CYS A 162 2.42 -1.41 10.54
N TYR A 163 3.65 -0.94 10.74
CA TYR A 163 4.82 -1.79 10.98
C TYR A 163 4.73 -2.60 12.28
N TYR A 164 4.18 -2.03 13.36
CA TYR A 164 4.14 -2.70 14.67
C TYR A 164 2.93 -3.61 14.86
N CYS A 165 1.73 -3.10 14.60
CA CYS A 165 0.51 -3.89 14.80
C CYS A 165 0.06 -4.62 13.54
N LEU A 166 0.73 -4.48 12.40
CA LEU A 166 0.33 -5.01 11.08
C LEU A 166 -1.15 -4.76 10.71
N SER A 167 -1.81 -3.81 11.37
CA SER A 167 -3.17 -3.40 10.99
C SER A 167 -3.07 -2.51 9.78
N TRP A 168 -4.01 -2.69 8.87
CA TRP A 168 -4.13 -1.83 7.72
C TRP A 168 -4.71 -0.48 8.11
N GLU A 169 -4.31 0.55 7.36
CA GLU A 169 -4.86 1.88 7.54
C GLU A 169 -6.38 1.87 7.25
N ALA A 170 -7.18 2.26 8.25
CA ALA A 170 -8.63 2.34 8.12
C ALA A 170 -9.02 3.52 7.21
N ARG A 171 -10.06 3.35 6.40
CA ARG A 171 -10.59 4.45 5.57
C ARG A 171 -11.29 5.49 6.45
N GLY A 172 -10.96 6.77 6.29
CA GLY A 172 -11.85 7.87 6.67
C GLY A 172 -11.71 8.45 8.08
N SER A 173 -10.63 8.18 8.80
CA SER A 173 -10.16 9.08 9.86
C SER A 173 -8.85 9.71 9.45
N SER A 174 -8.55 10.84 10.06
CA SER A 174 -7.26 11.49 10.02
C SER A 174 -6.16 10.57 10.57
N ASN A 175 -5.77 9.55 9.82
CA ASN A 175 -4.71 8.61 10.19
C ASN A 175 -3.37 9.31 10.04
N THR A 176 -2.93 9.92 11.13
CA THR A 176 -1.61 10.54 11.18
C THR A 176 -0.58 9.46 10.92
N ARG A 177 0.21 9.69 9.87
CA ARG A 177 1.29 8.79 9.52
C ARG A 177 2.54 9.12 10.32
N PHE A 178 2.92 8.24 11.24
CA PHE A 178 4.19 8.35 11.96
C PHE A 178 5.25 7.53 11.24
N CYS A 179 6.39 8.13 10.94
CA CYS A 179 7.48 7.47 10.24
C CYS A 179 8.84 7.89 10.84
N PRO A 180 9.90 7.08 10.63
CA PRO A 180 11.24 7.47 11.03
C PRO A 180 11.70 8.67 10.19
N SER A 181 12.46 9.58 10.78
CA SER A 181 13.06 10.70 10.05
C SER A 181 13.81 10.21 8.81
N GLY A 182 13.35 10.64 7.63
CA GLY A 182 13.99 10.32 6.35
C GLY A 182 13.59 8.98 5.70
N SER A 183 12.69 8.19 6.30
CA SER A 183 12.17 6.96 5.69
C SER A 183 10.68 7.03 5.42
N ASN A 184 10.29 6.88 4.15
CA ASN A 184 8.90 6.83 3.73
C ASN A 184 8.38 5.40 3.58
N ASP A 185 9.15 4.38 3.96
CA ASP A 185 8.80 2.97 3.72
C ASP A 185 8.29 2.27 4.99
N ILE A 186 8.54 2.87 6.15
CA ILE A 186 8.07 2.40 7.45
C ILE A 186 7.08 3.42 7.99
N TYR A 187 5.93 2.93 8.42
CA TYR A 187 4.87 3.72 9.06
C TYR A 187 4.31 2.95 10.25
N TRP A 188 3.89 3.66 11.30
CA TRP A 188 3.05 3.07 12.35
C TRP A 188 1.89 3.98 12.74
N CYS A 189 0.76 3.39 13.11
CA CYS A 189 -0.47 4.11 13.40
C CYS A 189 -0.44 4.85 14.75
N SER A 190 -1.35 5.80 14.93
CA SER A 190 -1.53 6.55 16.18
C SER A 190 -1.66 5.65 17.40
N SER A 191 -2.40 4.55 17.30
CA SER A 191 -2.51 3.59 18.40
C SER A 191 -1.16 2.96 18.78
N CYS A 192 -0.27 2.71 17.80
CA CYS A 192 1.06 2.19 18.10
C CYS A 192 2.02 3.27 18.60
N GLU A 193 1.80 4.52 18.18
CA GLU A 193 2.54 5.67 18.70
C GLU A 193 2.23 5.89 20.19
N GLU A 194 0.95 5.94 20.57
CA GLU A 194 0.51 6.19 21.95
C GLU A 194 0.97 5.11 22.93
N VAL A 195 0.97 3.85 22.50
CA VAL A 195 1.22 2.69 23.37
C VAL A 195 2.71 2.28 23.38
N GLY A 196 3.47 2.80 22.42
CA GLY A 196 4.85 2.42 22.15
C GLY A 196 4.97 1.08 21.41
N TRP A 197 6.09 0.93 20.69
CA TRP A 197 6.27 -0.18 19.75
C TRP A 197 6.31 -1.57 20.41
N VAL A 198 6.96 -1.70 21.58
CA VAL A 198 7.11 -2.99 22.29
C VAL A 198 5.74 -3.58 22.63
N ASN A 199 4.88 -2.75 23.24
CA ASN A 199 3.56 -3.16 23.67
C ASN A 199 2.63 -3.45 22.47
N SER A 200 2.79 -2.71 21.39
CA SER A 200 2.02 -2.88 20.15
C SER A 200 2.31 -4.23 19.47
N THR A 201 3.59 -4.60 19.36
CA THR A 201 4.02 -5.88 18.80
C THR A 201 3.56 -7.05 19.67
N ILE A 202 3.73 -6.96 21.00
CA ILE A 202 3.30 -8.01 21.94
C ILE A 202 1.78 -8.22 21.89
N ARG A 203 1.00 -7.14 21.82
CA ARG A 203 -0.46 -7.21 21.72
C ARG A 203 -0.91 -7.95 20.46
N LYS A 204 -0.26 -7.70 19.31
CA LYS A 204 -0.60 -8.40 18.07
C LYS A 204 -0.20 -9.87 18.11
N LEU A 205 1.00 -10.19 18.61
CA LEU A 205 1.42 -11.59 18.79
C LEU A 205 0.43 -12.35 19.68
N ARG A 206 0.05 -11.78 20.82
CA ARG A 206 -0.96 -12.38 21.71
C ARG A 206 -2.34 -12.52 21.05
N LEU A 207 -2.76 -11.57 20.21
CA LEU A 207 -4.02 -11.69 19.47
C LEU A 207 -3.96 -12.77 18.38
N GLN A 208 -2.82 -12.94 17.71
CA GLN A 208 -2.60 -14.06 16.78
C GLN A 208 -2.60 -15.41 17.52
N ASP A 209 -2.06 -15.47 18.73
CA ASP A 209 -2.03 -16.69 19.55
C ASP A 209 -3.43 -17.04 20.13
N ILE A 210 -4.23 -16.04 20.51
CA ILE A 210 -5.57 -16.23 21.09
C ILE A 210 -6.63 -16.55 20.02
N LEU A 211 -6.45 -16.06 18.78
CA LEU A 211 -7.33 -16.32 17.64
C LEU A 211 -6.87 -17.52 16.79
N SER A 212 -6.18 -18.49 17.41
CA SER A 212 -5.79 -19.75 16.77
C SER A 212 -7.01 -20.66 16.55
N TRP A 213 -7.86 -20.29 15.59
CA TRP A 213 -9.03 -21.07 15.16
C TRP A 213 -8.86 -21.50 13.71
N SER A 214 -8.25 -22.66 13.54
CA SER A 214 -8.75 -23.82 12.78
C SER A 214 -7.58 -24.59 12.17
N SER A 215 -7.55 -25.87 12.53
CA SER A 215 -6.77 -26.95 11.93
C SER A 215 -7.12 -27.12 10.45
N VAL A 216 -6.62 -26.19 9.63
CA VAL A 216 -6.43 -26.37 8.19
C VAL A 216 -4.93 -26.36 8.00
N THR A 217 -4.43 -27.42 7.37
CA THR A 217 -3.01 -27.67 7.08
C THR A 217 -2.26 -26.39 6.75
N ILE A 218 -1.17 -26.16 7.49
CA ILE A 218 -0.28 -24.98 7.43
C ILE A 218 0.32 -24.75 6.02
N ASP A 219 0.11 -25.68 5.09
CA ASP A 219 0.57 -25.60 3.70
C ASP A 219 -0.32 -24.73 2.77
N GLU A 220 -1.53 -24.33 3.17
CA GLU A 220 -2.48 -23.64 2.27
C GLU A 220 -2.84 -22.17 2.63
N TYR A 221 -2.24 -21.57 3.67
CA TYR A 221 -2.37 -20.12 3.87
C TYR A 221 -1.44 -19.36 2.91
N PRO A 222 -1.90 -18.31 2.20
CA PRO A 222 -0.96 -17.40 1.57
C PRO A 222 -0.14 -16.77 2.69
N LYS A 223 1.17 -17.08 2.70
CA LYS A 223 2.22 -16.56 3.59
C LYS A 223 2.45 -15.05 3.41
N ASP A 224 1.43 -14.32 3.00
CA ASP A 224 1.48 -12.97 2.45
C ASP A 224 1.09 -11.91 3.51
N ASN A 225 1.45 -12.14 4.77
CA ASN A 225 1.75 -10.98 5.61
C ASN A 225 3.04 -10.38 5.05
N LEU A 226 3.05 -9.07 4.80
CA LEU A 226 4.21 -8.32 4.25
C LEU A 226 5.53 -8.61 5.00
N TYR A 227 5.41 -9.16 6.22
CA TYR A 227 6.47 -9.55 7.12
C TYR A 227 6.24 -11.00 7.56
N THR A 228 6.69 -11.97 6.75
CA THR A 228 6.98 -13.30 7.31
C THR A 228 8.15 -13.12 8.29
N PRO A 229 8.01 -13.49 9.57
CA PRO A 229 8.94 -13.10 10.65
C PRO A 229 10.37 -13.61 10.51
N HIS A 230 10.67 -14.49 9.55
CA HIS A 230 12.00 -15.06 9.33
C HIS A 230 13.10 -14.06 8.90
N ARG A 231 12.79 -12.77 8.73
CA ARG A 231 13.78 -11.72 8.44
C ARG A 231 13.88 -10.59 9.46
N LEU A 232 13.13 -10.65 10.56
CA LEU A 232 13.28 -9.71 11.67
C LEU A 232 14.44 -10.15 12.57
N MET A 233 15.65 -10.26 11.99
CA MET A 233 16.86 -10.35 12.79
C MET A 233 17.35 -8.92 13.10
N PRO A 234 17.76 -8.63 14.34
CA PRO A 234 18.23 -7.32 14.72
C PRO A 234 19.52 -7.03 13.96
N THR A 235 19.61 -5.83 13.38
CA THR A 235 20.90 -5.23 13.06
C THR A 235 21.59 -4.92 14.38
N SER A 236 22.37 -5.88 14.86
CA SER A 236 23.50 -5.64 15.77
C SER A 236 24.77 -5.48 14.95
#